data_AF-A0A7C7PJY6-F1
#
_entry.id   AF-A0A7C7PJY6-F1
#
_cell.length_a   1.000
_cell.length_b   1.000
_cell.length_c   1.000
_cell.angle_alpha   90.00
_cell.angle_beta   90.00
_cell.angle_gamma   90.00
#
_symmetry.space_group_name_H-M   'P 1'
#
loop_
_entity.id
_entity.type
_entity.pdbx_description
1 polymer ?
#
loop_
_entity_poly.entity_id
_entity_poly.type
_entity_poly.pdbx_seq_one_letter_code
_entity_poly.pdbx_strand_id
1 'polypeptide(L)'
;DAATDALKRKESSIFKAVELVRDGKADAVLSAGHSGATMTTATLRMGRIPGIKKPALATLMPSITKDKTLVLDVGSVTDCKPENLFQFGAMGEAYAAKILKIKNPKVGLLANGSEDSKGNELTKATFPLLKSLDGFVGNVEGKDIFNGKVNVVVCDGFTGNILLKTAEGAIRPWWCQVLQLQSGAEQQDWTELSNCIKGNLNLD
;
A
#
# COMPACT_ATOMS: atom_id res chain seq x y z
N ASP A 1 -10.52 7.73 20.68
CA ASP A 1 -9.74 7.44 19.45
C ASP A 1 -8.45 8.25 19.40
N ALA A 2 -7.31 7.57 19.31
CA ALA A 2 -5.98 8.20 19.30
C ALA A 2 -5.78 9.18 18.12
N ALA A 3 -6.54 9.03 17.02
CA ALA A 3 -6.49 9.90 15.85
C ALA A 3 -7.01 11.33 16.13
N THR A 4 -8.08 11.48 16.93
CA THR A 4 -8.61 12.79 17.32
C THR A 4 -7.80 13.47 18.42
N ASP A 5 -7.11 12.71 19.28
CA ASP A 5 -6.21 13.26 20.30
C ASP A 5 -4.88 13.78 19.73
N ALA A 6 -4.47 13.34 18.53
CA ALA A 6 -3.29 13.86 17.84
C ALA A 6 -3.37 15.38 17.60
N LEU A 7 -4.59 15.92 17.38
CA LEU A 7 -4.83 17.35 17.20
C LEU A 7 -4.70 18.17 18.49
N LYS A 8 -4.93 17.54 19.65
CA LYS A 8 -4.73 18.18 20.95
C LYS A 8 -3.25 18.28 21.31
N ARG A 9 -2.42 17.37 20.79
CA ARG A 9 -0.97 17.33 21.03
C ARG A 9 -0.19 18.16 20.02
N LYS A 10 -0.40 19.48 20.07
CA LYS A 10 0.34 20.47 19.26
C LYS A 10 1.86 20.45 19.51
N GLU A 11 2.27 19.87 20.63
CA GLU A 11 3.68 19.70 21.01
C GLU A 11 4.24 18.30 20.65
N SER A 12 3.49 17.46 19.94
CA SER A 12 4.04 16.18 19.47
C SER A 12 5.09 16.39 18.37
N SER A 13 6.10 15.51 18.34
CA SER A 13 7.17 15.55 17.33
C SER A 13 6.63 15.53 15.91
N ILE A 14 5.62 14.69 15.64
CA ILE A 14 5.01 14.61 14.32
C ILE A 14 4.27 15.89 13.93
N PHE A 15 3.63 16.57 14.89
CA PHE A 15 2.94 17.82 14.62
C PHE A 15 3.93 18.92 14.22
N LYS A 16 5.01 19.09 14.98
CA LYS A 16 6.06 20.07 14.65
C LYS A 16 6.73 19.75 13.32
N ALA A 17 7.04 18.48 13.06
CA ALA A 17 7.65 18.07 11.80
C ALA A 17 6.76 18.37 10.58
N VAL A 18 5.46 18.11 10.67
CA VAL A 18 4.48 18.46 9.62
C VAL A 18 4.37 19.98 9.45
N GLU A 19 4.43 20.78 10.52
CA GLU A 19 4.44 22.24 10.43
C GLU A 19 5.67 22.77 9.70
N LEU A 20 6.84 22.20 9.94
CA LEU A 20 8.06 22.60 9.22
C LEU A 20 7.92 22.40 7.71
N VAL A 21 7.33 21.28 7.27
CA VAL A 21 7.08 21.04 5.85
C VAL A 21 6.04 22.00 5.29
N ARG A 22 4.93 22.22 6.01
CA ARG A 22 3.88 23.17 5.61
C ARG A 22 4.42 24.59 5.47
N ASP A 23 5.33 25.01 6.36
CA ASP A 23 5.90 26.36 6.39
C ASP A 23 7.08 26.51 5.41
N GLY A 24 7.38 25.51 4.58
CA GLY A 24 8.47 25.54 3.60
C GLY A 24 9.87 25.47 4.20
N LYS A 25 9.99 25.02 5.47
CA LYS A 25 11.28 24.84 6.17
C LYS A 25 11.87 23.44 5.97
N ALA A 26 11.10 22.53 5.38
CA ALA A 26 11.51 21.18 5.02
C ALA A 26 10.71 20.69 3.80
N ASP A 27 11.27 19.76 3.01
CA ASP A 27 10.61 19.24 1.80
C ASP A 27 9.70 18.03 2.09
N ALA A 28 10.01 17.25 3.13
CA ALA A 28 9.30 16.02 3.46
C ALA A 28 9.43 15.68 4.95
N VAL A 29 8.56 14.78 5.43
CA VAL A 29 8.56 14.24 6.79
C VAL A 29 8.49 12.72 6.78
N LEU A 30 9.25 12.08 7.66
CA LEU A 30 9.22 10.63 7.91
C LEU A 30 8.88 10.37 9.38
N SER A 31 8.06 9.35 9.63
CA SER A 31 7.65 8.96 10.97
C SER A 31 7.60 7.45 11.08
N ALA A 32 8.31 6.90 12.07
CA ALA A 32 8.15 5.50 12.51
C ALA A 32 7.09 5.37 13.62
N GLY A 33 6.32 6.43 13.88
CA GLY A 33 5.26 6.44 14.88
C GLY A 33 3.94 5.88 14.37
N HIS A 34 2.85 6.16 15.09
CA HIS A 34 1.52 5.67 14.74
C HIS A 34 1.05 6.19 13.37
N SER A 35 0.82 5.29 12.41
CA SER A 35 0.46 5.63 11.03
C SER A 35 -0.78 6.51 10.94
N GLY A 36 -1.85 6.17 11.67
CA GLY A 36 -3.09 6.95 11.67
C GLY A 36 -2.94 8.35 12.27
N ALA A 37 -2.05 8.53 13.24
CA ALA A 37 -1.81 9.85 13.84
C ALA A 37 -0.98 10.72 12.89
N THR A 38 0.02 10.11 12.26
CA THR A 38 0.85 10.73 11.22
C THR A 38 0.00 11.20 10.05
N MET A 39 -0.83 10.33 9.49
CA MET A 39 -1.69 10.62 8.34
C MET A 39 -2.78 11.65 8.65
N THR A 40 -3.40 11.58 9.84
CA THR A 40 -4.38 12.58 10.29
C THR A 40 -3.73 13.96 10.43
N THR A 41 -2.60 14.06 11.13
CA THR A 41 -1.88 15.32 11.31
C THR A 41 -1.42 15.91 9.98
N ALA A 42 -0.86 15.09 9.08
CA ALA A 42 -0.45 15.52 7.74
C ALA A 42 -1.65 16.07 6.94
N THR A 43 -2.75 15.33 6.88
CA THR A 43 -3.94 15.73 6.10
C THR A 43 -4.54 17.05 6.58
N LEU A 44 -4.58 17.26 7.90
CA LEU A 44 -5.22 18.45 8.49
C LEU A 44 -4.31 19.68 8.50
N ARG A 45 -2.98 19.50 8.57
CA ARG A 45 -2.05 20.61 8.69
C ARG A 45 -1.36 20.96 7.37
N MET A 46 -0.89 19.96 6.64
CA MET A 46 -0.24 20.14 5.33
C MET A 46 -1.28 20.32 4.22
N GLY A 47 -2.45 19.71 4.37
CA GLY A 47 -3.49 19.72 3.34
C GLY A 47 -3.25 18.66 2.26
N ARG A 48 -3.88 18.86 1.10
CA ARG A 48 -3.84 17.93 -0.03
C ARG A 48 -3.54 18.71 -1.30
N ILE A 49 -3.04 18.00 -2.31
CA ILE A 49 -2.92 18.54 -3.66
C ILE A 49 -4.31 19.00 -4.16
N PRO A 50 -4.43 20.18 -4.78
CA PRO A 50 -5.69 20.67 -5.34
C PRO A 50 -6.35 19.62 -6.25
N GLY A 51 -7.65 19.41 -6.07
CA GLY A 51 -8.43 18.40 -6.80
C GLY A 51 -8.45 17.01 -6.15
N ILE A 52 -7.46 16.65 -5.32
CA ILE A 52 -7.46 15.37 -4.61
C ILE A 52 -8.43 15.40 -3.42
N LYS A 53 -9.46 14.56 -3.48
CA LYS A 53 -10.53 14.51 -2.47
C LYS A 53 -10.08 13.80 -1.20
N LYS A 54 -9.27 12.75 -1.31
CA LYS A 54 -8.80 11.95 -0.18
C LYS A 54 -7.35 11.52 -0.43
N PRO A 55 -6.49 11.50 0.59
CA PRO A 55 -5.19 10.85 0.48
C PRO A 55 -5.38 9.32 0.48
N ALA A 56 -4.49 8.60 -0.19
CA ALA A 56 -4.37 7.15 -0.10
C ALA A 56 -3.09 6.79 0.66
N LEU A 57 -3.14 5.71 1.42
CA LEU A 57 -1.96 5.07 1.95
C LEU A 57 -1.44 4.09 0.91
N ALA A 58 -0.17 4.23 0.55
CA ALA A 58 0.47 3.41 -0.46
C ALA A 58 1.45 2.44 0.18
N THR A 59 1.53 1.22 -0.34
CA THR A 59 2.59 0.27 0.03
C THR A 59 3.20 -0.36 -1.21
N LEU A 60 4.47 -0.76 -1.12
CA LEU A 60 5.17 -1.50 -2.17
C LEU A 60 5.18 -2.98 -1.80
N MET A 61 4.38 -3.76 -2.50
CA MET A 61 4.32 -5.21 -2.37
C MET A 61 5.46 -5.86 -3.14
N PRO A 62 6.07 -6.94 -2.61
CA PRO A 62 7.08 -7.69 -3.33
C PRO A 62 6.48 -8.34 -4.58
N SER A 63 7.32 -8.58 -5.57
CA SER A 63 7.00 -9.31 -6.79
C SER A 63 8.03 -10.41 -6.99
N ILE A 64 7.69 -11.43 -7.79
CA ILE A 64 8.67 -12.39 -8.33
C ILE A 64 9.66 -11.72 -9.28
N THR A 65 9.32 -10.54 -9.80
CA THR A 65 10.22 -9.72 -10.62
C THR A 65 11.00 -8.74 -9.74
N LYS A 66 11.99 -8.07 -10.32
CA LYS A 66 12.76 -7.03 -9.63
C LYS A 66 11.88 -5.82 -9.23
N ASP A 67 10.83 -5.56 -9.99
CA ASP A 67 9.95 -4.42 -9.76
C ASP A 67 8.95 -4.73 -8.65
N LYS A 68 8.64 -3.72 -7.83
CA LYS A 68 7.63 -3.84 -6.78
C LYS A 68 6.27 -3.37 -7.31
N THR A 69 5.20 -3.92 -6.74
CA THR A 69 3.83 -3.51 -7.07
C THR A 69 3.35 -2.49 -6.06
N LEU A 70 2.99 -1.29 -6.51
CA LEU A 70 2.38 -0.26 -5.67
C LEU A 70 0.90 -0.60 -5.45
N VAL A 71 0.46 -0.68 -4.19
CA VAL A 71 -0.95 -0.91 -3.84
C VAL A 71 -1.50 0.31 -3.13
N LEU A 72 -2.67 0.78 -3.59
CA LEU A 72 -3.36 1.99 -3.15
C LEU A 72 -4.87 1.73 -3.13
N ASP A 73 -5.63 1.88 -2.07
CA ASP A 73 -5.29 2.28 -0.71
C ASP A 73 -5.16 1.06 0.21
N VAL A 74 -4.36 1.15 1.28
CA VAL A 74 -4.16 0.06 2.26
C VAL A 74 -4.61 0.40 3.68
N GLY A 75 -5.48 1.41 3.84
CA GLY A 75 -6.15 1.68 5.12
C GLY A 75 -6.35 3.14 5.47
N SER A 76 -6.23 4.06 4.52
CA SER A 76 -6.53 5.49 4.71
C SER A 76 -8.03 5.77 4.72
N VAL A 77 -8.75 5.22 3.74
CA VAL A 77 -10.17 5.47 3.48
C VAL A 77 -10.89 4.13 3.36
N THR A 78 -11.61 3.76 4.43
CA THR A 78 -12.39 2.52 4.49
C THR A 78 -13.48 2.51 3.41
N ASP A 79 -14.32 3.55 3.36
CA ASP A 79 -15.42 3.67 2.39
C ASP A 79 -15.07 4.65 1.29
N CYS A 80 -14.67 4.13 0.14
CA CYS A 80 -14.31 4.93 -1.02
C CYS A 80 -15.50 5.15 -1.96
N LYS A 81 -15.50 6.30 -2.63
CA LYS A 81 -16.33 6.54 -3.83
C LYS A 81 -15.54 6.18 -5.10
N PRO A 82 -16.21 5.93 -6.24
CA PRO A 82 -15.53 5.63 -7.50
C PRO A 82 -14.49 6.69 -7.90
N GLU A 83 -14.79 7.98 -7.69
CA GLU A 83 -13.82 9.04 -7.99
C GLU A 83 -12.58 8.99 -7.09
N ASN A 84 -12.66 8.41 -5.89
CA ASN A 84 -11.48 8.23 -5.04
C ASN A 84 -10.54 7.20 -5.64
N LEU A 85 -11.06 6.04 -6.06
CA LEU A 85 -10.23 5.01 -6.71
C LEU A 85 -9.65 5.52 -8.03
N PHE A 86 -10.41 6.29 -8.81
CA PHE A 86 -9.86 6.96 -10.00
C PHE A 86 -8.64 7.84 -9.64
N GLN A 87 -8.77 8.69 -8.62
CA GLN A 87 -7.67 9.54 -8.16
C GLN A 87 -6.48 8.71 -7.66
N PHE A 88 -6.73 7.59 -6.98
CA PHE A 88 -5.68 6.69 -6.50
C PHE A 88 -4.94 6.05 -7.67
N GLY A 89 -5.65 5.63 -8.72
CA GLY A 89 -5.06 5.13 -9.96
C GLY A 89 -4.17 6.17 -10.64
N ALA A 90 -4.66 7.39 -10.82
CA ALA A 90 -3.88 8.47 -11.42
C ALA A 90 -2.63 8.82 -10.61
N MET A 91 -2.74 8.91 -9.28
CA MET A 91 -1.59 9.16 -8.39
C MET A 91 -0.60 8.00 -8.43
N GLY A 92 -1.08 6.76 -8.44
CA GLY A 92 -0.26 5.56 -8.51
C GLY A 92 0.49 5.45 -9.83
N GLU A 93 -0.17 5.73 -10.96
CA GLU A 93 0.43 5.78 -12.29
C GLU A 93 1.57 6.80 -12.34
N ALA A 94 1.31 8.02 -11.86
CA ALA A 94 2.31 9.07 -11.79
C ALA A 94 3.49 8.69 -10.87
N TYR A 95 3.22 8.07 -9.72
CA TYR A 95 4.25 7.62 -8.79
C TYR A 95 5.12 6.52 -9.41
N ALA A 96 4.51 5.51 -10.04
CA ALA A 96 5.24 4.42 -10.69
C ALA A 96 6.12 4.94 -11.85
N ALA A 97 5.61 5.88 -12.64
CA ALA A 97 6.39 6.50 -13.72
C ALA A 97 7.56 7.36 -13.21
N LYS A 98 7.30 8.24 -12.23
CA LYS A 98 8.27 9.26 -11.80
C LYS A 98 9.25 8.77 -10.75
N ILE A 99 8.79 7.98 -9.78
CA ILE A 99 9.58 7.52 -8.64
C ILE A 99 10.15 6.13 -8.90
N LEU A 100 9.32 5.17 -9.33
CA LEU A 100 9.78 3.81 -9.63
C LEU A 100 10.45 3.69 -11.01
N LYS A 101 10.41 4.75 -11.84
CA LYS A 101 11.03 4.82 -13.17
C LYS A 101 10.49 3.76 -14.14
N ILE A 102 9.25 3.32 -13.95
CA ILE A 102 8.61 2.33 -14.81
C ILE A 102 8.02 3.06 -16.03
N LYS A 103 8.51 2.71 -17.23
CA LYS A 103 7.95 3.25 -18.48
C LYS A 103 6.58 2.62 -18.72
N ASN A 104 5.56 3.46 -19.00
CA ASN A 104 4.17 3.04 -19.25
C ASN A 104 3.64 2.09 -18.16
N PRO A 105 3.54 2.56 -16.89
CA PRO A 105 3.18 1.72 -15.76
C PRO A 105 1.75 1.17 -15.93
N LYS A 106 1.58 -0.12 -15.65
CA LYS A 106 0.29 -0.80 -15.73
C LYS A 106 -0.49 -0.66 -14.43
N VAL A 107 -1.73 -0.18 -14.53
CA VAL A 107 -2.66 0.06 -13.43
C VAL A 107 -3.80 -0.96 -13.51
N GLY A 108 -3.97 -1.75 -12.45
CA GLY A 108 -5.07 -2.71 -12.31
C GLY A 108 -6.06 -2.28 -11.23
N LEU A 109 -7.34 -2.59 -11.42
CA LEU A 109 -8.38 -2.45 -10.40
C LEU A 109 -8.57 -3.79 -9.68
N LEU A 110 -8.36 -3.83 -8.37
CA LEU A 110 -8.48 -5.07 -7.61
C LEU A 110 -9.93 -5.55 -7.57
N ALA A 111 -10.15 -6.78 -8.02
CA ALA A 111 -11.45 -7.42 -8.05
C ALA A 111 -11.35 -8.91 -7.72
N ASN A 112 -12.50 -9.55 -7.56
CA ASN A 112 -12.63 -10.99 -7.33
C ASN A 112 -12.61 -11.82 -8.63
N GLY A 113 -12.20 -11.23 -9.75
CA GLY A 113 -12.07 -11.86 -11.06
C GLY A 113 -11.52 -10.86 -12.08
N SER A 114 -10.99 -11.36 -13.19
CA SER A 114 -10.32 -10.53 -14.20
C SER A 114 -11.27 -9.98 -15.27
N GLU A 115 -12.51 -10.47 -15.34
CA GLU A 115 -13.50 -10.00 -16.31
C GLU A 115 -14.04 -8.62 -15.92
N ASP A 116 -14.32 -7.76 -16.90
CA ASP A 116 -14.86 -6.39 -16.73
C ASP A 116 -16.14 -6.33 -15.87
N SER A 117 -16.92 -7.41 -15.85
CA SER A 117 -18.19 -7.50 -15.14
C SER A 117 -18.07 -7.92 -13.67
N LYS A 118 -16.87 -8.28 -13.21
CA LYS A 118 -16.58 -8.70 -11.83
C LYS A 118 -16.34 -7.51 -10.90
N GLY A 119 -16.30 -7.79 -9.60
CA GLY A 119 -16.22 -6.80 -8.55
C GLY A 119 -17.58 -6.47 -7.92
N ASN A 120 -17.52 -5.62 -6.91
CA ASN A 120 -18.70 -5.09 -6.22
C ASN A 120 -19.20 -3.80 -6.92
N GLU A 121 -20.22 -3.15 -6.36
CA GLU A 121 -20.78 -1.92 -6.94
C GLU A 121 -19.72 -0.82 -7.11
N LEU A 122 -18.83 -0.66 -6.13
CA LEU A 122 -17.73 0.30 -6.17
C LEU A 122 -16.76 -0.03 -7.31
N THR A 123 -16.33 -1.28 -7.44
CA THR A 123 -15.40 -1.71 -8.50
C THR A 123 -16.01 -1.47 -9.88
N LYS A 124 -17.27 -1.89 -10.08
CA LYS A 124 -17.98 -1.74 -11.35
C LYS A 124 -18.19 -0.28 -11.75
N ALA A 125 -18.52 0.58 -10.79
CA ALA A 125 -18.67 2.02 -11.03
C ALA A 125 -17.32 2.72 -11.29
N THR A 126 -16.23 2.20 -10.73
CA THR A 126 -14.88 2.74 -10.90
C THR A 126 -14.26 2.34 -12.24
N PHE A 127 -14.51 1.12 -12.70
CA PHE A 127 -13.94 0.56 -13.94
C PHE A 127 -14.01 1.51 -15.15
N PRO A 128 -15.17 2.10 -15.53
CA PRO A 128 -15.23 3.02 -16.66
C PRO A 128 -14.43 4.32 -16.45
N LEU A 129 -14.25 4.78 -15.20
CA LEU A 129 -13.47 5.98 -14.91
C LEU A 129 -11.97 5.72 -15.16
N LEU A 130 -11.48 4.56 -14.74
CA LEU A 130 -10.08 4.17 -14.89
C LEU A 130 -9.67 3.95 -16.36
N LYS A 131 -10.62 3.69 -17.27
CA LYS A 131 -10.32 3.60 -18.72
C LYS A 131 -9.72 4.86 -19.32
N SER A 132 -9.81 6.00 -18.63
CA SER A 132 -9.16 7.25 -19.05
C SER A 132 -7.66 7.32 -18.70
N LEU A 133 -7.14 6.38 -17.90
CA LEU A 133 -5.70 6.27 -17.63
C LEU A 133 -5.03 5.46 -18.73
N ASP A 134 -3.90 5.95 -19.23
CA ASP A 134 -3.14 5.32 -20.32
C ASP A 134 -2.67 3.90 -19.95
N GLY A 135 -2.32 3.70 -18.68
CA GLY A 135 -1.80 2.45 -18.14
C GLY A 135 -2.88 1.46 -17.67
N PHE A 136 -4.17 1.76 -17.81
CA PHE A 136 -5.22 0.90 -17.25
C PHE A 136 -5.33 -0.43 -18.01
N VAL A 137 -5.17 -1.55 -17.29
CA VAL A 137 -5.21 -2.91 -17.86
C VAL A 137 -6.46 -3.70 -17.47
N GLY A 138 -7.43 -3.08 -16.79
CA GLY A 138 -8.66 -3.74 -16.36
C GLY A 138 -8.61 -4.27 -14.93
N ASN A 139 -9.44 -5.28 -14.67
CA ASN A 139 -9.54 -5.91 -13.37
C ASN A 139 -8.37 -6.88 -13.14
N VAL A 140 -7.87 -6.90 -11.90
CA VAL A 140 -6.80 -7.81 -11.47
C VAL A 140 -7.17 -8.53 -10.20
N GLU A 141 -6.64 -9.74 -10.03
CA GLU A 141 -6.86 -10.54 -8.84
C GLU A 141 -5.68 -10.39 -7.85
N GLY A 142 -5.88 -10.79 -6.60
CA GLY A 142 -4.83 -10.70 -5.57
C GLY A 142 -3.52 -11.41 -5.93
N LYS A 143 -3.57 -12.47 -6.75
CA LYS A 143 -2.38 -13.18 -7.25
C LYS A 143 -1.53 -12.35 -8.22
N ASP A 144 -2.15 -11.39 -8.92
CA ASP A 144 -1.46 -10.57 -9.92
C ASP A 144 -0.58 -9.48 -9.29
N ILE A 145 -0.79 -9.19 -8.01
CA ILE A 145 0.06 -8.27 -7.23
C ILE A 145 1.51 -8.78 -7.17
N PHE A 146 1.70 -10.09 -7.06
CA PHE A 146 3.01 -10.70 -6.80
C PHE A 146 3.70 -11.22 -8.06
N ASN A 147 3.03 -11.26 -9.21
CA ASN A 147 3.56 -11.92 -10.41
C ASN A 147 4.18 -10.97 -11.45
N GLY A 148 4.19 -9.65 -11.18
CA GLY A 148 4.83 -8.64 -12.03
C GLY A 148 4.05 -8.26 -13.28
N LYS A 149 2.79 -8.70 -13.42
CA LYS A 149 1.93 -8.31 -14.55
C LYS A 149 1.45 -6.86 -14.47
N VAL A 150 1.38 -6.32 -13.26
CA VAL A 150 0.92 -4.96 -12.98
C VAL A 150 1.90 -4.24 -12.07
N ASN A 151 1.94 -2.91 -12.19
CA ASN A 151 2.85 -2.06 -11.41
C ASN A 151 2.10 -1.29 -10.32
N VAL A 152 0.82 -1.01 -10.56
CA VAL A 152 -0.06 -0.31 -9.63
C VAL A 152 -1.36 -1.10 -9.50
N VAL A 153 -1.81 -1.33 -8.28
CA VAL A 153 -3.11 -1.97 -7.99
C VAL A 153 -3.93 -1.03 -7.12
N VAL A 154 -5.17 -0.81 -7.56
CA VAL A 154 -6.08 0.13 -6.90
C VAL A 154 -7.21 -0.62 -6.19
N CYS A 155 -7.49 -0.27 -4.94
CA CYS A 155 -8.60 -0.76 -4.13
C CYS A 155 -9.03 0.29 -3.09
N ASP A 156 -10.15 0.02 -2.42
CA ASP A 156 -10.52 0.73 -1.20
C ASP A 156 -9.65 0.32 -0.01
N GLY A 157 -9.57 1.18 1.01
CA GLY A 157 -8.71 0.97 2.16
C GLY A 157 -9.11 -0.20 3.04
N PHE A 158 -10.37 -0.64 3.03
CA PHE A 158 -10.79 -1.84 3.76
C PHE A 158 -10.21 -3.09 3.10
N THR A 159 -10.45 -3.24 1.79
CA THR A 159 -9.94 -4.37 1.00
C THR A 159 -8.41 -4.39 1.00
N GLY A 160 -7.76 -3.25 0.80
CA GLY A 160 -6.30 -3.17 0.75
C GLY A 160 -5.63 -3.44 2.10
N ASN A 161 -6.24 -3.05 3.22
CA ASN A 161 -5.70 -3.35 4.55
C ASN A 161 -5.78 -4.87 4.84
N ILE A 162 -6.92 -5.50 4.53
CA ILE A 162 -7.06 -6.96 4.64
C ILE A 162 -5.99 -7.65 3.80
N LEU A 163 -5.88 -7.27 2.53
CA LEU A 163 -4.87 -7.81 1.60
C LEU A 163 -3.45 -7.69 2.18
N LEU A 164 -3.06 -6.50 2.65
CA LEU A 164 -1.74 -6.25 3.21
C LEU A 164 -1.48 -7.13 4.45
N LYS A 165 -2.43 -7.15 5.39
CA LYS A 165 -2.29 -7.90 6.64
C LYS A 165 -2.29 -9.41 6.42
N THR A 166 -3.08 -9.90 5.48
CA THR A 166 -3.05 -11.31 5.07
C THR A 166 -1.72 -11.67 4.44
N ALA A 167 -1.17 -10.83 3.57
CA ALA A 167 0.13 -11.08 2.95
C ALA A 167 1.27 -11.11 3.99
N GLU A 168 1.31 -10.14 4.92
CA GLU A 168 2.25 -10.11 6.04
C GLU A 168 2.12 -11.35 6.93
N GLY A 169 0.89 -11.76 7.23
CA GLY A 169 0.59 -12.91 8.08
C GLY A 169 0.93 -14.26 7.44
N ALA A 170 0.75 -14.38 6.12
CA ALA A 170 1.00 -15.62 5.38
C ALA A 170 2.48 -15.86 5.09
N ILE A 171 3.26 -14.81 4.82
CA ILE A 171 4.64 -14.98 4.34
C ILE A 171 5.53 -15.69 5.36
N ARG A 172 5.40 -15.36 6.65
CA ARG A 172 6.25 -15.93 7.72
C ARG A 172 6.02 -17.44 7.89
N PRO A 173 4.79 -17.94 8.11
CA PRO A 173 4.56 -19.39 8.21
C PRO A 173 4.99 -20.17 6.97
N TRP A 174 4.73 -19.64 5.77
CA TRP A 174 5.09 -20.31 4.52
C TRP A 174 6.61 -20.38 4.35
N TRP A 175 7.32 -19.30 4.66
CA TRP A 175 8.78 -19.29 4.63
C TRP A 175 9.39 -20.29 5.61
N CYS A 176 8.86 -20.36 6.85
CA CYS A 176 9.32 -21.35 7.82
C CYS A 176 9.12 -22.80 7.32
N GLN A 177 7.98 -23.11 6.69
CA GLN A 177 7.74 -24.45 6.14
C GLN A 177 8.72 -24.80 5.01
N VAL A 178 9.01 -23.84 4.11
CA VAL A 178 9.99 -24.05 3.04
C VAL A 178 11.37 -24.33 3.62
N LEU A 179 11.81 -23.58 4.63
CA LEU A 179 13.10 -23.80 5.30
C LEU A 179 13.16 -25.16 5.98
N GLN A 180 12.08 -25.62 6.63
CA GLN A 180 12.01 -26.95 7.25
C GLN A 180 12.16 -28.08 6.22
N LEU A 181 11.50 -27.95 5.07
CA LEU A 181 11.62 -28.93 3.98
C LEU A 181 13.04 -28.98 3.39
N GLN A 182 13.77 -27.85 3.41
CA GLN A 182 15.15 -27.78 2.91
C GLN A 182 16.19 -28.26 3.93
N SER A 183 15.96 -28.06 5.23
CA SER A 183 16.90 -28.48 6.28
C SER A 183 16.77 -29.95 6.66
N GLY A 184 15.67 -30.62 6.28
CA GLY A 184 15.36 -31.98 6.74
C GLY A 184 15.14 -32.07 8.25
N ALA A 185 14.99 -30.93 8.94
CA ALA A 185 14.87 -30.86 10.39
C ALA A 185 13.44 -31.23 10.82
N GLU A 186 13.32 -32.22 11.69
CA GLU A 186 12.08 -32.56 12.37
C GLU A 186 11.60 -31.41 13.27
N GLN A 187 10.28 -31.41 13.48
CA GLN A 187 9.41 -30.30 13.82
C GLN A 187 9.57 -29.72 15.24
N GLN A 188 10.78 -29.37 15.72
CA GLN A 188 10.93 -29.03 17.14
C GLN A 188 11.82 -27.88 17.59
N ASP A 189 12.63 -27.22 16.77
CA ASP A 189 13.41 -26.07 17.27
C ASP A 189 13.11 -24.73 16.57
N TRP A 190 12.19 -23.98 17.17
CA TRP A 190 11.85 -22.60 16.80
C TRP A 190 13.02 -21.63 17.03
N THR A 191 13.96 -21.99 17.90
CA THR A 191 15.14 -21.19 18.23
C THR A 191 16.15 -21.23 17.09
N GLU A 192 16.38 -22.41 16.51
CA GLU A 192 17.27 -22.59 15.36
C GLU A 192 16.73 -21.93 14.08
N LEU A 193 15.43 -22.06 13.81
CA LEU A 193 14.80 -21.38 12.67
C LEU A 193 14.83 -19.85 12.80
N SER A 194 14.58 -19.32 14.00
CA SER A 194 14.69 -17.87 14.28
C SER A 194 16.12 -17.36 14.06
N ASN A 195 17.12 -18.11 14.52
CA ASN A 195 18.54 -17.77 14.35
C ASN A 195 18.99 -17.89 12.88
N CYS A 196 18.47 -18.86 12.12
CA CYS A 196 18.74 -19.00 10.69
C CYS A 196 18.15 -17.85 9.87
N ILE A 197 16.94 -17.40 10.21
CA ILE A 197 16.30 -16.23 9.59
C ILE A 197 17.08 -14.94 9.92
N LYS A 198 17.49 -14.74 11.17
CA LYS A 198 18.31 -13.58 11.57
C LYS A 198 19.69 -13.58 10.91
N GLY A 199 20.36 -14.73 10.88
CA GLY A 199 21.69 -14.90 10.30
C GLY A 199 21.73 -14.76 8.78
N ASN A 200 20.67 -15.16 8.06
CA ASN A 200 20.61 -15.04 6.59
C ASN A 200 20.07 -13.70 6.08
N LEU A 201 19.38 -12.92 6.93
CA LEU A 201 18.81 -11.63 6.53
C LEU A 201 19.57 -10.41 7.06
N ASN A 202 20.65 -10.56 7.84
CA ASN A 202 21.34 -9.44 8.52
C ASN A 202 20.33 -8.49 9.19
N LEU A 203 19.33 -9.06 9.88
CA LEU A 203 18.38 -8.30 10.68
C LEU A 203 18.83 -8.41 12.14
N ASP A 204 19.44 -7.33 12.63
CA ASP A 204 19.70 -7.10 14.06
C ASP A 204 18.38 -6.96 14.85
#